data_AF-A0A017TE78-F1
#
_entry.id   AF-A0A017TE78-F1
#
_cell.length_a   1.000
_cell.length_b   1.000
_cell.length_c   1.000
_cell.angle_alpha   90.00
_cell.angle_beta   90.00
_cell.angle_gamma   90.00
#
_symmetry.space_group_name_H-M   'P 1'
#
loop_
_entity.id
_entity.type
_entity.pdbx_description
1 polymer ?
#
loop_
_entity_poly.entity_id
_entity_poly.type
_entity_poly.pdbx_seq_one_letter_code
_entity_poly.pdbx_strand_id
1 'polypeptide(L)'
;MISPSSTPTPSSSFRSIQGDGQTPSKRVYARQIPVDANKITEVWLDVGVSVFIKVVITNNLAVGSYASNTEYWYASSLVSLGDVTSLDMGSESGSFGSMQIASFVGSLDLAFSWTQAIGTGGWTSGTYTPTEVQARLYKATDPDDDNKQIGLLIEQDEDDNLRAITWYKQSNTGTIFDVTPERLSFSLVTNAEEGPSVDPNDIEEGDWYYAHGGA
;
A
#
# COMPACT_ATOMS: atom_id res chain seq x y z
N MET A 1 -83.21 -38.87 7.23
CA MET A 1 -83.59 -37.54 6.74
C MET A 1 -82.34 -36.68 6.69
N ILE A 2 -81.92 -36.34 5.47
CA ILE A 2 -81.28 -35.11 4.97
C ILE A 2 -80.38 -34.25 5.91
N SER A 3 -79.05 -34.35 5.65
CA SER A 3 -77.98 -33.32 5.57
C SER A 3 -77.57 -32.45 6.78
N PRO A 4 -76.38 -31.78 6.79
CA PRO A 4 -75.27 -31.80 5.82
C PRO A 4 -73.86 -32.03 6.41
N SER A 5 -72.94 -32.27 5.48
CA SER A 5 -71.47 -32.24 5.55
C SER A 5 -70.88 -30.85 5.82
N SER A 6 -69.80 -30.78 6.61
CA SER A 6 -68.85 -29.66 6.60
C SER A 6 -67.42 -30.14 6.86
N THR A 7 -66.57 -29.93 5.86
CA THR A 7 -65.10 -30.07 5.83
C THR A 7 -64.41 -28.80 6.42
N PRO A 8 -63.07 -28.72 6.54
CA PRO A 8 -62.37 -28.21 7.72
C PRO A 8 -61.85 -26.77 7.58
N THR A 9 -61.46 -26.15 8.70
CA THR A 9 -60.66 -24.91 8.66
C THR A 9 -59.53 -24.94 9.70
N PRO A 10 -58.29 -24.57 9.31
CA PRO A 10 -57.10 -24.60 10.14
C PRO A 10 -56.94 -23.30 10.94
N SER A 11 -56.33 -23.36 12.11
CA SER A 11 -55.87 -22.15 12.82
C SER A 11 -54.41 -21.90 12.50
N SER A 12 -54.20 -20.82 11.75
CA SER A 12 -52.92 -20.20 11.47
C SER A 12 -52.26 -19.67 12.74
N SER A 13 -50.97 -19.92 12.89
CA SER A 13 -50.06 -19.03 13.62
C SER A 13 -48.70 -19.10 12.93
N PHE A 14 -48.58 -18.30 11.87
CA PHE A 14 -47.29 -17.94 11.28
C PHE A 14 -46.52 -17.11 12.31
N ARG A 15 -45.40 -17.63 12.80
CA ARG A 15 -44.28 -16.80 13.26
C ARG A 15 -43.11 -17.03 12.31
N SER A 16 -42.96 -16.07 11.41
CA SER A 16 -41.73 -15.78 10.68
C SER A 16 -40.84 -14.97 11.62
N ILE A 17 -39.66 -15.49 11.98
CA ILE A 17 -38.41 -14.72 12.19
C ILE A 17 -37.28 -15.72 11.84
N GLN A 18 -36.79 -15.71 10.61
CA GLN A 18 -35.64 -14.94 10.11
C GLN A 18 -34.30 -15.55 10.56
N GLY A 19 -33.51 -15.93 9.55
CA GLY A 19 -32.36 -16.79 9.67
C GLY A 19 -31.20 -16.19 10.47
N ASP A 20 -30.59 -17.05 11.28
CA ASP A 20 -29.20 -16.91 11.68
C ASP A 20 -28.32 -17.31 10.49
N GLY A 21 -28.24 -16.40 9.52
CA GLY A 21 -27.10 -16.36 8.62
C GLY A 21 -25.89 -15.98 9.45
N GLN A 22 -25.00 -16.96 9.69
CA GLN A 22 -23.66 -16.70 10.20
C GLN A 22 -23.05 -15.58 9.36
N THR A 23 -22.91 -14.41 9.97
CA THR A 23 -22.22 -13.27 9.38
C THR A 23 -20.77 -13.70 9.19
N PRO A 24 -20.21 -13.65 7.96
CA PRO A 24 -18.77 -13.86 7.80
C PRO A 24 -18.06 -12.84 8.66
N SER A 25 -17.24 -13.34 9.59
CA SER A 25 -16.37 -12.57 10.46
C SER A 25 -15.65 -11.50 9.66
N LYS A 26 -15.89 -10.24 10.04
CA LYS A 26 -15.04 -9.05 9.86
C LYS A 26 -13.85 -9.31 8.93
N ARG A 27 -14.00 -9.01 7.63
CA ARG A 27 -12.87 -8.97 6.70
C ARG A 27 -11.86 -7.97 7.27
N VAL A 28 -10.74 -8.46 7.78
CA VAL A 28 -9.59 -7.63 8.07
C VAL A 28 -9.10 -7.19 6.71
N TYR A 29 -9.39 -5.95 6.32
CA TYR A 29 -8.76 -5.35 5.16
C TYR A 29 -7.27 -5.24 5.51
N ALA A 30 -6.47 -6.14 4.94
CA ALA A 30 -5.02 -6.09 5.05
C ALA A 30 -4.54 -4.72 4.54
N ARG A 31 -3.53 -4.14 5.17
CA ARG A 31 -3.09 -2.77 4.93
C ARG A 31 -1.67 -2.79 4.42
N GLN A 32 -1.36 -1.95 3.45
CA GLN A 32 -0.06 -1.96 2.80
C GLN A 32 1.06 -1.78 3.83
N ILE A 33 1.00 -0.72 4.62
CA ILE A 33 1.88 -0.54 5.78
C ILE A 33 1.07 -0.85 7.05
N PRO A 34 1.61 -1.60 8.02
CA PRO A 34 0.87 -2.06 9.18
C PRO A 34 0.48 -0.90 10.08
N VAL A 35 -0.71 -1.00 10.66
CA VAL A 35 -1.29 0.09 11.45
C VAL A 35 -0.94 -0.05 12.91
N ASP A 36 -0.14 0.90 13.39
CA ASP A 36 -0.21 1.28 14.80
C ASP A 36 -1.45 2.18 14.98
N ALA A 37 -2.50 1.61 15.55
CA ALA A 37 -3.82 2.26 15.65
C ALA A 37 -3.78 3.61 16.40
N ASN A 38 -2.71 3.89 17.14
CA ASN A 38 -2.58 5.09 17.98
C ASN A 38 -1.41 5.99 17.58
N LYS A 39 -0.72 5.73 16.46
CA LYS A 39 0.41 6.53 16.01
C LYS A 39 0.31 6.91 14.55
N ILE A 40 1.00 7.98 14.20
CA ILE A 40 1.33 8.32 12.82
C ILE A 40 2.68 7.69 12.52
N THR A 41 2.84 7.12 11.33
CA THR A 41 4.13 6.60 10.86
C THR A 41 4.68 7.56 9.81
N GLU A 42 5.90 8.02 10.03
CA GLU A 42 6.68 8.81 9.10
C GLU A 42 7.70 7.87 8.43
N VAL A 43 7.73 7.86 7.11
CA VAL A 43 8.69 7.10 6.31
C VAL A 43 9.45 8.06 5.42
N TRP A 44 10.75 7.86 5.25
CA TRP A 44 11.56 8.60 4.28
C TRP A 44 12.34 7.64 3.39
N LEU A 45 12.53 8.04 2.14
CA LEU A 45 13.43 7.39 1.19
C LEU A 45 14.49 8.42 0.79
N ASP A 46 15.73 8.10 1.12
CA ASP A 46 16.89 8.96 0.88
C ASP A 46 17.68 8.45 -0.33
N VAL A 47 18.18 9.41 -1.12
CA VAL A 47 19.17 9.18 -2.18
C VAL A 47 20.50 9.76 -1.69
N GLY A 48 21.37 8.90 -1.17
CA GLY A 48 22.64 9.32 -0.58
C GLY A 48 22.44 10.21 0.64
N VAL A 49 22.71 11.51 0.52
CA VAL A 49 22.55 12.49 1.61
C VAL A 49 21.31 13.39 1.45
N SER A 50 20.53 13.20 0.38
CA SER A 50 19.37 14.01 0.05
C SER A 50 18.10 13.24 0.31
N VAL A 51 17.17 13.83 1.07
CA VAL A 51 15.83 13.24 1.22
C VAL A 51 15.07 13.40 -0.08
N PHE A 52 14.64 12.28 -0.65
CA PHE A 52 13.93 12.26 -1.92
C PHE A 52 12.41 12.22 -1.71
N ILE A 53 11.93 11.23 -0.95
CA ILE A 53 10.50 11.02 -0.69
C ILE A 53 10.26 11.01 0.82
N LYS A 54 9.15 11.62 1.25
CA LYS A 54 8.60 11.47 2.60
C LYS A 54 7.16 11.00 2.51
N VAL A 55 6.81 10.04 3.35
CA VAL A 55 5.45 9.50 3.44
C VAL A 55 4.93 9.69 4.84
N VAL A 56 3.75 10.27 4.94
CA VAL A 56 3.00 10.39 6.20
C VAL A 56 1.85 9.41 6.16
N ILE A 57 1.84 8.47 7.09
CA ILE A 57 0.87 7.39 7.15
C ILE A 57 0.03 7.59 8.40
N THR A 58 -1.25 7.87 8.19
CA THR A 58 -2.12 8.32 9.28
C THR A 58 -2.76 7.20 10.09
N ASN A 59 -2.63 5.95 9.64
CA ASN A 59 -3.16 4.79 10.35
C ASN A 59 -4.65 4.98 10.69
N ASN A 60 -5.10 4.71 11.92
CA ASN A 60 -6.51 4.94 12.29
C ASN A 60 -6.82 6.38 12.74
N LEU A 61 -5.88 7.32 12.59
CA LEU A 61 -5.98 8.66 13.15
C LEU A 61 -6.32 9.69 12.07
N ALA A 62 -7.21 10.63 12.39
CA ALA A 62 -7.36 11.87 11.64
C ALA A 62 -6.68 12.99 12.42
N VAL A 63 -5.83 13.79 11.75
CA VAL A 63 -5.01 14.83 12.39
C VAL A 63 -5.05 16.11 11.55
N GLY A 64 -5.76 17.14 12.01
CA GLY A 64 -5.92 18.38 11.24
C GLY A 64 -6.60 18.12 9.89
N SER A 65 -5.92 18.41 8.79
CA SER A 65 -6.39 18.14 7.41
C SER A 65 -6.09 16.73 6.92
N TYR A 66 -5.33 15.93 7.67
CA TYR A 66 -4.95 14.58 7.28
C TYR A 66 -6.05 13.58 7.67
N ALA A 67 -6.61 12.90 6.67
CA ALA A 67 -7.61 11.86 6.83
C ALA A 67 -6.99 10.57 7.36
N SER A 68 -7.77 9.79 8.09
CA SER A 68 -7.36 8.46 8.56
C SER A 68 -7.27 7.44 7.43
N ASN A 69 -6.43 6.43 7.60
CA ASN A 69 -6.18 5.31 6.69
C ASN A 69 -5.63 5.77 5.34
N THR A 70 -4.77 6.79 5.37
CA THR A 70 -4.24 7.45 4.17
C THR A 70 -2.73 7.58 4.28
N GLU A 71 -2.07 7.32 3.16
CA GLU A 71 -0.68 7.60 2.94
C GLU A 71 -0.58 8.88 2.12
N TYR A 72 0.23 9.84 2.58
CA TYR A 72 0.48 11.09 1.89
C TYR A 72 1.93 11.10 1.43
N TRP A 73 2.13 11.07 0.12
CA TRP A 73 3.42 10.94 -0.52
C TRP A 73 3.91 12.31 -0.95
N TYR A 74 5.02 12.76 -0.36
CA TYR A 74 5.69 14.01 -0.65
C TYR A 74 7.02 13.72 -1.32
N ALA A 75 7.39 14.51 -2.32
CA ALA A 75 8.62 14.29 -3.06
C ALA A 75 9.30 15.60 -3.47
N SER A 76 10.60 15.52 -3.70
CA SER A 76 11.40 16.59 -4.28
C SER A 76 11.53 16.38 -5.79
N SER A 77 11.16 17.37 -6.60
CA SER A 77 11.48 17.40 -8.04
C SER A 77 12.94 17.78 -8.32
N LEU A 78 13.75 18.04 -7.28
CA LEU A 78 15.18 18.33 -7.45
C LEU A 78 16.04 17.06 -7.50
N VAL A 79 15.44 15.89 -7.33
CA VAL A 79 16.14 14.60 -7.33
C VAL A 79 15.64 13.80 -8.52
N SER A 80 16.47 13.65 -9.54
CA SER A 80 16.19 12.79 -10.68
C SER A 80 16.63 11.36 -10.39
N LEU A 81 15.82 10.38 -10.81
CA LEU A 81 16.14 8.95 -10.72
C LEU A 81 17.21 8.49 -11.72
N GLY A 82 17.63 9.33 -12.67
CA GLY A 82 18.52 8.96 -13.79
C GLY A 82 19.75 8.14 -13.38
N ASP A 83 20.48 8.62 -12.37
CA ASP A 83 21.74 8.03 -11.88
C ASP A 83 21.62 7.36 -10.51
N VAL A 84 20.40 7.19 -9.99
CA VAL A 84 20.16 6.65 -8.64
C VAL A 84 20.27 5.13 -8.65
N THR A 85 21.27 4.61 -7.96
CA THR A 85 21.55 3.16 -7.88
C THR A 85 21.14 2.51 -6.57
N SER A 86 20.80 3.32 -5.55
CA SER A 86 20.38 2.84 -4.24
C SER A 86 19.47 3.85 -3.56
N LEU A 87 18.61 3.32 -2.67
CA LEU A 87 17.71 4.09 -1.83
C LEU A 87 17.77 3.56 -0.41
N ASP A 88 17.82 4.45 0.57
CA ASP A 88 17.72 4.06 1.97
C ASP A 88 16.38 4.50 2.53
N MET A 89 15.57 3.53 2.94
CA MET A 89 14.34 3.75 3.67
C MET A 89 14.64 3.85 5.16
N GLY A 90 14.00 4.79 5.83
CA GLY A 90 13.85 4.76 7.27
C GLY A 90 12.41 5.04 7.68
N SER A 91 12.05 4.64 8.90
CA SER A 91 10.74 4.94 9.46
C SER A 91 10.77 5.25 10.95
N GLU A 92 9.83 6.07 11.39
CA GLU A 92 9.56 6.35 12.79
C GLU A 92 8.05 6.40 13.03
N SER A 93 7.58 5.93 14.19
CA SER A 93 6.17 6.02 14.56
C SER A 93 6.00 6.71 15.91
N GLY A 94 5.11 7.70 15.95
CA GLY A 94 4.91 8.53 17.14
C GLY A 94 3.53 9.17 17.22
N SER A 95 3.27 9.85 18.34
CA SER A 95 2.09 10.69 18.50
C SER A 95 2.35 12.06 17.88
N PHE A 96 2.28 12.13 16.55
CA PHE A 96 2.56 13.34 15.79
C PHE A 96 1.29 14.16 15.52
N GLY A 97 1.35 15.46 15.79
CA GLY A 97 0.30 16.42 15.43
C GLY A 97 0.62 17.11 14.10
N SER A 98 -0.29 17.97 13.62
CA SER A 98 -0.12 18.66 12.33
C SER A 98 1.16 19.50 12.23
N MET A 99 1.65 20.06 13.35
CA MET A 99 2.92 20.81 13.36
C MET A 99 4.14 19.91 13.20
N GLN A 100 4.15 18.74 13.86
CA GLN A 100 5.23 17.75 13.70
C GLN A 100 5.24 17.23 12.27
N ILE A 101 4.07 16.85 11.74
CA ILE A 101 3.94 16.41 10.36
C ILE A 101 4.45 17.48 9.39
N ALA A 102 4.06 18.75 9.57
CA ALA A 102 4.54 19.86 8.74
C ALA A 102 6.07 20.05 8.82
N SER A 103 6.65 19.89 10.02
CA SER A 103 8.10 19.94 10.21
C SER A 103 8.81 18.75 9.54
N PHE A 104 8.20 17.57 9.58
CA PHE A 104 8.73 16.37 8.95
C PHE A 104 8.73 16.53 7.43
N VAL A 105 7.58 16.84 6.80
CA VAL A 105 7.51 16.98 5.33
C VAL A 105 8.35 18.16 4.83
N GLY A 106 8.46 19.23 5.64
CA GLY A 106 9.25 20.40 5.32
C GLY A 106 8.69 21.16 4.12
N SER A 107 9.53 21.42 3.12
CA SER A 107 9.16 22.13 1.90
C SER A 107 8.84 21.22 0.72
N LEU A 108 8.67 19.91 0.95
CA LEU A 108 8.31 18.98 -0.11
C LEU A 108 6.85 19.19 -0.53
N ASP A 109 6.58 19.03 -1.82
CA ASP A 109 5.24 19.11 -2.35
C ASP A 109 4.54 17.75 -2.24
N LEU A 110 3.23 17.78 -1.99
CA LEU A 110 2.41 16.57 -2.01
C LEU A 110 2.27 16.10 -3.46
N ALA A 111 2.82 14.93 -3.76
CA ALA A 111 2.71 14.29 -5.07
C ALA A 111 1.32 13.64 -5.25
N PHE A 112 0.95 12.77 -4.32
CA PHE A 112 -0.37 12.12 -4.30
C PHE A 112 -0.71 11.60 -2.89
N SER A 113 -1.95 11.16 -2.73
CA SER A 113 -2.42 10.47 -1.53
C SER A 113 -3.06 9.13 -1.90
N TRP A 114 -2.84 8.11 -1.09
CA TRP A 114 -3.31 6.76 -1.37
C TRP A 114 -3.98 6.13 -0.15
N THR A 115 -4.95 5.26 -0.39
CA THR A 115 -5.64 4.54 0.70
C THR A 115 -4.71 3.45 1.22
N GLN A 116 -4.42 3.46 2.52
CA GLN A 116 -3.53 2.48 3.16
C GLN A 116 -4.14 1.06 3.20
N ALA A 117 -5.47 0.97 3.32
CA ALA A 117 -6.21 -0.28 3.46
C ALA A 117 -6.68 -0.83 2.11
N ILE A 118 -5.78 -1.48 1.38
CA ILE A 118 -6.07 -2.03 0.04
C ILE A 118 -6.51 -3.50 0.07
N GLY A 119 -6.11 -4.28 1.07
CA GLY A 119 -6.39 -5.70 1.20
C GLY A 119 -5.78 -6.54 0.07
N THR A 120 -5.98 -7.85 0.09
CA THR A 120 -5.53 -8.74 -1.01
C THR A 120 -6.18 -8.42 -2.35
N GLY A 121 -7.36 -7.76 -2.34
CA GLY A 121 -8.07 -7.33 -3.54
C GLY A 121 -7.49 -6.06 -4.19
N GLY A 122 -6.63 -5.32 -3.49
CA GLY A 122 -5.90 -4.18 -4.05
C GLY A 122 -4.56 -4.56 -4.69
N TRP A 123 -4.18 -5.84 -4.61
CA TRP A 123 -2.99 -6.37 -5.27
C TRP A 123 -3.39 -7.07 -6.58
N THR A 124 -2.65 -6.79 -7.64
CA THR A 124 -2.84 -7.37 -8.97
C THR A 124 -1.72 -8.35 -9.25
N SER A 125 -2.05 -9.52 -9.83
CA SER A 125 -1.03 -10.50 -10.23
C SER A 125 -0.38 -10.09 -11.56
N GLY A 126 0.94 -10.20 -11.62
CA GLY A 126 1.76 -9.93 -12.81
C GLY A 126 2.71 -8.75 -12.63
N THR A 127 3.05 -8.12 -13.75
CA THR A 127 3.94 -6.97 -13.84
C THR A 127 3.15 -5.73 -14.21
N TYR A 128 3.31 -4.66 -13.44
CA TYR A 128 2.75 -3.36 -13.80
C TYR A 128 3.56 -2.73 -14.93
N THR A 129 2.87 -2.09 -15.89
CA THR A 129 3.51 -1.37 -16.99
C THR A 129 3.61 0.11 -16.63
N PRO A 130 4.83 0.65 -16.46
CA PRO A 130 5.02 2.08 -16.19
C PRO A 130 4.39 2.96 -17.26
N THR A 131 3.82 4.09 -16.83
CA THR A 131 3.24 5.11 -17.70
C THR A 131 4.16 6.30 -17.90
N GLU A 132 5.10 6.52 -16.97
CA GLU A 132 6.00 7.65 -17.01
C GLU A 132 7.31 7.37 -17.74
N VAL A 133 7.95 8.45 -18.21
CA VAL A 133 9.23 8.40 -18.94
C VAL A 133 10.40 7.95 -18.07
N GLN A 134 10.37 8.26 -16.77
CA GLN A 134 11.41 7.88 -15.83
C GLN A 134 10.86 6.86 -14.84
N ALA A 135 11.15 5.59 -15.10
CA ALA A 135 10.77 4.49 -14.22
C ALA A 135 12.01 3.71 -13.79
N ARG A 136 12.10 3.40 -12.49
CA ARG A 136 13.21 2.61 -11.90
C ARG A 136 12.68 1.63 -10.87
N LEU A 137 12.97 0.35 -11.06
CA LEU A 137 12.72 -0.68 -10.08
C LEU A 137 13.93 -0.86 -9.16
N TYR A 138 13.66 -0.85 -7.86
CA TYR A 138 14.62 -1.16 -6.81
C TYR A 138 14.17 -2.41 -6.06
N LYS A 139 15.13 -3.15 -5.50
CA LYS A 139 14.86 -4.35 -4.69
C LYS A 139 15.49 -4.27 -3.31
N ALA A 140 14.86 -4.93 -2.35
CA ALA A 140 15.40 -5.16 -1.03
C ALA A 140 15.01 -6.57 -0.55
N THR A 141 15.71 -7.07 0.48
CA THR A 141 15.27 -8.29 1.17
C THR A 141 13.95 -8.03 1.89
N ASP A 142 13.00 -8.96 1.78
CA ASP A 142 11.71 -8.83 2.44
C ASP A 142 11.89 -8.91 3.96
N PRO A 143 11.52 -7.86 4.73
CA PRO A 143 11.65 -7.89 6.19
C PRO A 143 10.71 -8.91 6.85
N ASP A 144 9.70 -9.41 6.13
CA ASP A 144 8.78 -10.44 6.64
C ASP A 144 9.27 -11.87 6.33
N ASP A 145 10.17 -12.05 5.35
CA ASP A 145 10.81 -13.33 4.99
C ASP A 145 12.19 -13.09 4.35
N ASP A 146 13.26 -13.29 5.12
CA ASP A 146 14.64 -13.06 4.68
C ASP A 146 15.09 -13.91 3.46
N ASN A 147 14.30 -14.92 3.05
CA ASN A 147 14.57 -15.71 1.85
C ASN A 147 13.94 -15.11 0.58
N LYS A 148 13.20 -14.01 0.71
CA LYS A 148 12.45 -13.38 -0.36
C LYS A 148 12.91 -11.94 -0.58
N GLN A 149 12.55 -11.43 -1.76
CA GLN A 149 12.81 -10.05 -2.14
C GLN A 149 11.48 -9.31 -2.33
N ILE A 150 11.51 -8.02 -2.08
CA ILE A 150 10.45 -7.08 -2.45
C ILE A 150 10.96 -6.13 -3.54
N GLY A 151 10.04 -5.59 -4.32
CA GLY A 151 10.33 -4.57 -5.31
C GLY A 151 9.64 -3.25 -4.99
N LEU A 152 10.31 -2.15 -5.31
CA LEU A 152 9.78 -0.78 -5.27
C LEU A 152 10.08 -0.12 -6.61
N LEU A 153 9.05 0.05 -7.43
CA LEU A 153 9.12 0.80 -8.68
C LEU A 153 8.70 2.24 -8.43
N ILE A 154 9.53 3.18 -8.84
CA ILE A 154 9.30 4.63 -8.71
C ILE A 154 9.18 5.23 -10.11
N GLU A 155 8.17 6.07 -10.31
CA GLU A 155 7.88 6.75 -11.56
C GLU A 155 7.92 8.28 -11.40
N GLN A 156 8.70 8.95 -12.25
CA GLN A 156 8.77 10.40 -12.38
C GLN A 156 8.43 10.84 -13.80
N ASP A 157 7.83 12.02 -13.93
CA ASP A 157 7.61 12.65 -15.23
C ASP A 157 8.91 13.26 -15.82
N GLU A 158 8.77 14.00 -16.92
CA GLU A 158 9.87 14.71 -17.59
C GLU A 158 10.49 15.82 -16.74
N ASP A 159 9.78 16.30 -15.72
CA ASP A 159 10.18 17.38 -14.81
C ASP A 159 10.62 16.84 -13.43
N ASP A 160 10.96 15.54 -13.36
CA ASP A 160 11.37 14.84 -12.14
C ASP A 160 10.32 14.84 -11.00
N ASN A 161 9.05 15.17 -11.29
CA ASN A 161 8.00 15.08 -10.28
C ASN A 161 7.62 13.62 -10.06
N LEU A 162 7.52 13.19 -8.79
CA LEU A 162 6.99 11.88 -8.45
C LEU A 162 5.53 11.76 -8.93
N ARG A 163 5.24 10.75 -9.75
CA ARG A 163 3.89 10.48 -10.27
C ARG A 163 3.26 9.23 -9.70
N ALA A 164 4.06 8.18 -9.52
CA ALA A 164 3.57 6.93 -8.99
C ALA A 164 4.64 6.10 -8.28
N ILE A 165 4.16 5.19 -7.45
CA ILE A 165 4.92 4.16 -6.75
C ILE A 165 4.19 2.83 -6.96
N THR A 166 4.95 1.78 -7.23
CA THR A 166 4.42 0.42 -7.29
C THR A 166 5.25 -0.50 -6.42
N TRP A 167 4.61 -1.15 -5.46
CA TRP A 167 5.21 -2.17 -4.61
C TRP A 167 5.01 -3.55 -5.22
N TYR A 168 6.01 -4.42 -5.09
CA TYR A 168 5.99 -5.79 -5.58
C TYR A 168 6.31 -6.80 -4.47
N LYS A 169 5.54 -7.89 -4.41
CA LYS A 169 5.77 -9.07 -3.56
C LYS A 169 5.47 -10.36 -4.32
N GLN A 170 6.19 -11.44 -4.02
CA GLN A 170 5.88 -12.77 -4.55
C GLN A 170 4.69 -13.47 -3.85
N SER A 171 4.23 -12.91 -2.72
CA SER A 171 3.08 -13.41 -1.98
C SER A 171 2.01 -12.32 -1.87
N ASN A 172 0.75 -12.67 -2.19
CA ASN A 172 -0.38 -11.76 -1.99
C ASN A 172 -0.85 -11.79 -0.52
N THR A 173 -0.11 -11.11 0.35
CA THR A 173 -0.46 -10.92 1.77
C THR A 173 -1.49 -9.81 1.95
N GLY A 174 -1.71 -8.97 0.94
CA GLY A 174 -2.52 -7.76 1.04
C GLY A 174 -1.82 -6.60 1.77
N THR A 175 -0.54 -6.78 2.11
CA THR A 175 0.35 -5.84 2.81
C THR A 175 1.70 -5.80 2.09
N ILE A 176 2.43 -4.67 2.13
CA ILE A 176 3.86 -4.70 1.77
C ILE A 176 4.70 -5.15 2.97
N PHE A 177 4.31 -4.76 4.19
CA PHE A 177 5.00 -5.16 5.42
C PHE A 177 3.99 -5.68 6.45
N ASP A 178 4.35 -6.70 7.22
CA ASP A 178 3.62 -7.06 8.43
C ASP A 178 4.01 -6.15 9.60
N VAL A 179 5.28 -5.71 9.63
CA VAL A 179 5.80 -4.64 10.50
C VAL A 179 6.66 -3.69 9.67
N THR A 180 6.38 -2.38 9.72
CA THR A 180 7.21 -1.39 9.02
C THR A 180 8.64 -1.45 9.55
N PRO A 181 9.64 -1.75 8.71
CA PRO A 181 11.01 -1.81 9.17
C PRO A 181 11.51 -0.40 9.54
N GLU A 182 12.28 -0.29 10.63
CA GLU A 182 12.93 0.98 11.01
C GLU A 182 13.89 1.46 9.92
N ARG A 183 14.51 0.52 9.20
CA ARG A 183 15.43 0.76 8.09
C ARG A 183 15.34 -0.34 7.05
N LEU A 184 15.45 0.03 5.78
CA LEU A 184 15.53 -0.91 4.67
C LEU A 184 16.32 -0.29 3.52
N SER A 185 17.36 -0.97 3.04
CA SER A 185 18.15 -0.48 1.91
C SER A 185 17.74 -1.19 0.63
N PHE A 186 17.53 -0.41 -0.42
CA PHE A 186 17.20 -0.91 -1.74
C PHE A 186 18.36 -0.68 -2.71
N SER A 187 18.54 -1.63 -3.62
CA SER A 187 19.47 -1.56 -4.75
C SER A 187 18.72 -1.52 -6.07
N LEU A 188 19.22 -0.76 -7.04
CA LEU A 188 18.66 -0.73 -8.39
C LEU A 188 18.66 -2.12 -9.02
N VAL A 189 17.56 -2.46 -9.69
CA VAL A 189 17.43 -3.67 -10.49
C VAL A 189 17.86 -3.36 -11.91
N THR A 190 18.75 -4.18 -12.46
CA THR A 190 19.22 -4.07 -13.84
C THR A 190 18.68 -5.21 -14.68
N ASN A 191 18.34 -4.91 -15.93
CA ASN A 191 17.94 -5.92 -16.91
C ASN A 191 19.17 -6.66 -17.48
N ALA A 192 18.94 -7.59 -18.41
CA ALA A 192 19.99 -8.38 -19.06
C ALA A 192 21.02 -7.55 -19.86
N GLU A 193 20.68 -6.31 -20.23
CA GLU A 193 21.56 -5.38 -20.96
C GLU A 193 22.31 -4.42 -20.00
N GLU A 194 22.27 -4.70 -18.69
CA GLU A 194 22.82 -3.85 -17.61
C GLU A 194 22.18 -2.46 -17.51
N GLY A 195 21.03 -2.25 -18.17
CA GLY A 195 20.22 -1.05 -18.06
C GLY A 195 19.24 -1.12 -16.88
N PRO A 196 18.68 0.01 -16.41
CA PRO A 196 17.66 0.00 -15.37
C PRO A 196 16.42 -0.82 -15.77
N SER A 197 15.93 -1.65 -14.87
CA SER A 197 14.75 -2.49 -15.10
C SER A 197 13.48 -1.86 -14.53
N VAL A 198 12.35 -2.35 -15.05
CA VAL A 198 10.99 -2.15 -14.54
C VAL A 198 10.24 -3.49 -14.35
N ASP A 199 10.87 -4.62 -14.68
CA ASP A 199 10.27 -5.95 -14.59
C ASP A 199 10.69 -6.62 -13.27
N PRO A 200 9.74 -6.99 -12.38
CA PRO A 200 10.07 -7.68 -11.14
C PRO A 200 10.72 -9.06 -11.35
N ASN A 201 10.59 -9.68 -12.53
CA ASN A 201 11.30 -10.93 -12.83
C ASN A 201 12.81 -10.76 -12.96
N ASP A 202 13.32 -9.53 -13.15
CA ASP A 202 14.76 -9.24 -13.08
C ASP A 202 15.29 -9.22 -11.63
N ILE A 203 14.41 -9.21 -10.62
CA ILE A 203 14.78 -9.41 -9.21
C ILE A 203 15.04 -10.90 -8.96
N GLU A 204 14.01 -11.70 -9.24
CA GLU A 204 13.95 -13.15 -9.10
C GLU A 204 12.78 -13.66 -9.95
N GLU A 205 12.97 -14.79 -10.64
CA GLU A 205 11.89 -15.44 -11.39
C GLU A 205 10.76 -15.88 -10.44
N GLY A 206 9.50 -15.64 -10.83
CA GLY A 206 8.36 -16.14 -10.08
C GLY A 206 7.06 -15.42 -10.35
N ASP A 207 6.01 -15.82 -9.64
CA ASP A 207 4.74 -15.12 -9.65
C ASP A 207 4.84 -13.88 -8.77
N TRP A 208 4.64 -12.71 -9.36
CA TRP A 208 4.63 -11.44 -8.67
C TRP A 208 3.21 -10.89 -8.51
N TYR A 209 3.03 -10.12 -7.45
CA TYR A 209 1.85 -9.31 -7.20
C TYR A 209 2.31 -7.87 -6.98
N TYR A 210 1.50 -6.93 -7.43
CA TYR A 210 1.78 -5.51 -7.26
C TYR A 210 0.62 -4.71 -6.70
N ALA A 211 0.95 -3.68 -5.93
CA ALA A 211 0.05 -2.63 -5.51
C ALA A 211 0.58 -1.29 -6.03
N HIS A 212 -0.25 -0.58 -6.80
CA HIS A 212 0.11 0.67 -7.47
C HIS A 212 -0.66 1.85 -6.87
N GLY A 213 0.06 2.92 -6.55
CA GLY A 213 -0.49 4.20 -6.11
C GLY A 213 0.16 5.34 -6.87
N GLY A 214 -0.66 6.26 -7.40
CA GLY A 214 -0.19 7.38 -8.22
C GLY A 214 -1.33 8.32 -8.58
N ALA A 215 -0.98 9.43 -9.25
CA ALA A 215 -1.89 10.48 -9.69
C ALA A 215 -2.59 10.17 -11.01
#